data_AF-A0A524LQ73-F1
#
_entry.id   AF-A0A524LQ73-F1
#
_cell.length_a   1.000
_cell.length_b   1.000
_cell.length_c   1.000
_cell.angle_alpha   90.00
_cell.angle_beta   90.00
_cell.angle_gamma   90.00
#
_symmetry.space_group_name_H-M   'P 1'
#
loop_
_entity.id
_entity.type
_entity.pdbx_description
1 polymer ?
#
loop_
_entity_poly.entity_id
_entity_poly.type
_entity_poly.pdbx_seq_one_letter_code
_entity_poly.pdbx_strand_id
1 'polypeptide(L)'
;MNSSASESSDSEKPSNKPLKVSVIVLIVAVICPVIVQVIGNGVNYFILISSFLYNFGATESSISFQLIPLEFLSTALILMFPRFAAPIQMHRYYSEQSDRRISLMVVFFSESTGFLMVLPAIFTNFSGGPIMIPTPLIFIVCALLLWLSPIPQPSKPWDESSKQEDWLEKEHEA
;
A
#
# COMPACT_ATOMS: atom_id res chain seq x y z
N MET A 1 -37.23 39.83 23.67
CA MET A 1 -36.66 38.81 24.57
C MET A 1 -35.84 37.88 23.72
N ASN A 2 -34.51 37.99 23.82
CA ASN A 2 -33.56 37.11 23.16
C ASN A 2 -33.52 35.78 23.92
N SER A 3 -33.78 34.68 23.23
CA SER A 3 -33.48 33.34 23.71
C SER A 3 -32.30 32.82 22.90
N SER A 4 -31.13 33.00 23.50
CA SER A 4 -29.84 32.52 23.08
C SER A 4 -29.80 31.00 22.85
N ALA A 5 -29.13 30.64 21.76
CA ALA A 5 -28.33 29.45 21.53
C ALA A 5 -28.18 28.45 22.69
N SER A 6 -28.53 27.19 22.40
CA SER A 6 -27.69 26.06 22.79
C SER A 6 -27.29 25.33 21.51
N GLU A 7 -26.32 25.90 20.79
CA GLU A 7 -25.51 25.12 19.86
C GLU A 7 -24.81 24.06 20.71
N SER A 8 -25.31 22.83 20.65
CA SER A 8 -24.56 21.67 21.11
C SER A 8 -23.37 21.54 20.18
N SER A 9 -22.25 22.15 20.58
CA SER A 9 -20.92 21.87 20.05
C SER A 9 -20.57 20.43 20.41
N ASP A 10 -21.14 19.49 19.67
CA ASP A 10 -20.61 18.15 19.55
C ASP A 10 -19.22 18.32 18.94
N SER A 11 -18.22 18.37 19.83
CA SER A 11 -16.82 18.28 19.45
C SER A 11 -16.63 16.96 18.72
N GLU A 12 -16.70 16.99 17.39
CA GLU A 12 -16.39 15.86 16.53
C GLU A 12 -14.98 15.40 16.90
N LYS A 13 -14.89 14.26 17.61
CA LYS A 13 -13.59 13.62 17.84
C LYS A 13 -13.01 13.33 16.45
N PRO A 14 -11.75 13.72 16.18
CA PRO A 14 -11.13 13.43 14.91
C PRO A 14 -11.24 11.92 14.63
N SER A 15 -11.83 11.57 13.49
CA SER A 15 -12.00 10.18 13.11
C SER A 15 -10.62 9.54 12.97
N ASN A 16 -10.31 8.56 13.82
CA ASN A 16 -9.07 7.78 13.73
C ASN A 16 -9.10 6.75 12.58
N LYS A 17 -10.19 6.69 11.82
CA LYS A 17 -10.40 5.75 10.70
C LYS A 17 -9.30 5.83 9.63
N PRO A 18 -8.91 7.01 9.09
CA PRO A 18 -7.82 7.10 8.12
C PRO A 18 -6.48 6.58 8.64
N LEU A 19 -6.16 6.82 9.91
CA LEU A 19 -4.94 6.29 10.52
C LEU A 19 -4.99 4.77 10.63
N LYS A 20 -6.11 4.22 11.14
CA LYS A 20 -6.30 2.77 11.30
C LYS A 20 -6.19 2.04 9.97
N VAL A 21 -6.87 2.53 8.92
CA VAL A 21 -6.82 1.90 7.60
C VAL A 21 -5.43 1.98 7.01
N SER A 22 -4.77 3.13 7.10
CA SER A 22 -3.39 3.30 6.62
C SER A 22 -2.42 2.34 7.31
N VAL A 23 -2.50 2.19 8.64
CA VAL A 23 -1.65 1.26 9.39
C VAL A 23 -1.92 -0.19 8.99
N ILE A 24 -3.18 -0.59 8.81
CA ILE A 24 -3.51 -1.95 8.34
C ILE A 24 -2.91 -2.19 6.96
N VAL A 25 -3.10 -1.26 6.03
CA VAL A 25 -2.57 -1.37 4.66
C VAL A 25 -1.03 -1.35 4.67
N LEU A 26 -0.40 -0.60 5.58
CA LEU A 26 1.05 -0.57 5.73
C LEU A 26 1.59 -1.91 6.22
N ILE A 27 0.96 -2.51 7.23
CA ILE A 27 1.31 -3.85 7.71
C ILE A 27 1.18 -4.88 6.59
N VAL A 28 0.06 -4.83 5.84
CA VAL A 28 -0.15 -5.67 4.67
C VAL A 28 0.93 -5.42 3.62
N ALA A 29 1.32 -4.18 3.37
CA ALA A 29 2.32 -3.84 2.36
C ALA A 29 3.70 -4.43 2.64
N VAL A 30 4.06 -4.48 3.92
CA VAL A 30 5.34 -5.01 4.42
C VAL A 30 5.35 -6.53 4.51
N ILE A 31 4.23 -7.15 4.90
CA ILE A 31 4.16 -8.61 5.16
C ILE A 31 3.71 -9.40 3.94
N CYS A 32 2.88 -8.83 3.06
CA CYS A 32 2.40 -9.58 1.90
C CYS A 32 3.57 -10.00 1.01
N PRO A 33 3.50 -11.20 0.42
CA PRO A 33 4.32 -11.57 -0.71
C PRO A 33 4.29 -10.50 -1.81
N VAL A 34 5.39 -10.39 -2.52
CA VAL A 34 5.58 -9.52 -3.68
C VAL A 34 5.65 -10.39 -4.92
N ILE A 35 6.43 -11.47 -4.84
CA ILE A 35 6.68 -12.43 -5.92
C ILE A 35 6.61 -13.83 -5.34
N VAL A 36 5.95 -14.71 -6.06
CA VAL A 36 6.05 -16.16 -5.90
C VAL A 36 6.81 -16.69 -7.10
N GLN A 37 7.92 -17.38 -6.83
CA GLN A 37 8.74 -18.02 -7.84
C GLN A 37 8.58 -19.54 -7.73
N VAL A 38 8.32 -20.19 -8.85
CA VAL A 38 8.23 -21.65 -8.96
C VAL A 38 9.33 -22.10 -9.92
N ILE A 39 10.23 -22.93 -9.43
CA ILE A 39 11.34 -23.50 -10.19
C ILE A 39 11.14 -25.00 -10.24
N GLY A 40 11.04 -25.58 -11.44
CA GLY A 40 10.80 -27.01 -11.60
C GLY A 40 11.67 -27.60 -12.69
N ASN A 41 12.42 -28.66 -12.36
CA ASN A 41 13.23 -29.42 -13.33
C ASN A 41 12.66 -30.82 -13.56
N GLY A 42 11.35 -30.91 -13.82
CA GLY A 42 10.63 -32.16 -14.17
C GLY A 42 10.49 -33.20 -13.05
N VAL A 43 11.42 -33.24 -12.09
CA VAL A 43 11.47 -34.24 -10.99
C VAL A 43 11.46 -33.59 -9.61
N ASN A 44 11.91 -32.34 -9.49
CA ASN A 44 11.88 -31.58 -8.23
C ASN A 44 11.26 -30.21 -8.48
N TYR A 45 10.41 -29.76 -7.56
CA TYR A 45 9.92 -28.37 -7.52
C TYR A 45 10.44 -27.62 -6.30
N PHE A 46 10.71 -26.33 -6.51
CA PHE A 46 11.07 -25.36 -5.49
C PHE A 46 10.15 -24.15 -5.60
N ILE A 47 9.48 -23.81 -4.50
CA ILE A 47 8.64 -22.63 -4.39
C ILE A 47 9.36 -21.63 -3.50
N LEU A 48 9.56 -20.41 -3.98
CA LEU A 48 10.08 -19.30 -3.21
C LEU A 48 9.03 -18.19 -3.16
N ILE A 49 8.67 -17.79 -1.95
CA ILE A 49 7.78 -16.66 -1.68
C ILE A 49 8.63 -15.54 -1.10
N SER A 50 8.75 -14.44 -1.84
CA SER A 50 9.52 -13.27 -1.43
C SER A 50 8.59 -12.15 -0.97
N SER A 51 8.86 -11.63 0.21
CA SER A 51 8.22 -10.45 0.79
C SER A 51 9.28 -9.37 1.10
N PHE A 52 8.88 -8.24 1.68
CA PHE A 52 9.79 -7.17 2.06
C PHE A 52 10.72 -7.56 3.22
N LEU A 53 10.23 -8.39 4.15
CA LEU A 53 10.99 -8.78 5.35
C LEU A 53 11.54 -10.19 5.32
N TYR A 54 10.98 -11.08 4.49
CA TYR A 54 11.30 -12.49 4.53
C TYR A 54 11.27 -13.14 3.16
N ASN A 55 12.01 -14.23 3.06
CA ASN A 55 11.90 -15.23 2.02
C ASN A 55 11.46 -16.55 2.67
N PHE A 56 10.43 -17.15 2.09
CA PHE A 56 9.98 -18.49 2.45
C PHE A 56 10.25 -19.42 1.27
N GLY A 57 11.05 -20.46 1.49
CA GLY A 57 11.36 -21.48 0.50
C GLY A 57 10.72 -22.81 0.88
N ALA A 58 10.18 -23.52 -0.10
CA ALA A 58 9.68 -24.87 0.07
C ALA A 58 10.15 -25.75 -1.08
N THR A 59 10.70 -26.91 -0.73
CA THR A 59 11.04 -28.02 -1.62
C THR A 59 10.21 -29.24 -1.22
N GLU A 60 10.32 -30.33 -1.97
CA GLU A 60 9.67 -31.60 -1.62
C GLU A 60 10.11 -32.17 -0.25
N SER A 61 11.34 -31.89 0.16
CA SER A 61 11.95 -32.49 1.36
C SER A 61 12.22 -31.51 2.50
N SER A 62 12.11 -30.20 2.25
CA SER A 62 12.49 -29.18 3.24
C SER A 62 11.73 -27.88 3.07
N ILE A 63 11.55 -27.17 4.19
CA ILE A 63 11.00 -25.83 4.26
C ILE A 63 12.06 -24.93 4.90
N SER A 64 12.26 -23.75 4.32
CA SER A 64 13.16 -22.73 4.84
C SER A 64 12.42 -21.40 5.02
N PHE A 65 12.75 -20.71 6.09
CA PHE A 65 12.29 -19.35 6.35
C PHE A 65 13.49 -18.52 6.73
N GLN A 66 13.71 -17.41 6.02
CA GLN A 66 14.84 -16.53 6.25
C GLN A 66 14.34 -15.09 6.25
N LEU A 67 14.74 -14.34 7.28
CA LEU A 67 14.59 -12.88 7.26
C LEU A 67 15.61 -12.29 6.30
N ILE A 68 15.20 -11.27 5.54
CA ILE A 68 16.10 -10.58 4.62
C ILE A 68 17.13 -9.80 5.47
N PRO A 69 18.44 -9.99 5.23
CA PRO A 69 19.46 -9.25 5.98
C PRO A 69 19.33 -7.74 5.76
N LEU A 70 19.66 -6.95 6.78
CA LEU A 70 19.53 -5.49 6.75
C LEU A 70 20.26 -4.84 5.56
N GLU A 71 21.38 -5.43 5.14
CA GLU A 71 22.22 -4.95 4.03
C GLU A 71 21.45 -4.93 2.71
N PHE A 72 20.65 -5.98 2.45
CA PHE A 72 19.80 -6.10 1.27
C PHE A 72 18.53 -5.27 1.37
N LEU A 73 18.16 -4.84 2.58
CA LEU A 73 16.97 -4.03 2.81
C LEU A 73 17.08 -2.68 2.09
N SER A 74 18.28 -2.09 2.01
CA SER A 74 18.50 -0.80 1.34
C SER A 74 18.15 -0.85 -0.16
N THR A 75 18.60 -1.89 -0.86
CA THR A 75 18.29 -2.12 -2.28
C THR A 75 16.83 -2.49 -2.49
N ALA A 76 16.29 -3.35 -1.61
CA ALA A 76 14.89 -3.74 -1.63
C ALA A 76 13.95 -2.54 -1.37
N LEU A 77 14.36 -1.60 -0.51
CA LEU A 77 13.57 -0.41 -0.15
C LEU A 77 13.41 0.54 -1.33
N ILE A 78 14.45 0.78 -2.13
CA ILE A 78 14.33 1.61 -3.34
C ILE A 78 13.35 0.99 -4.33
N LEU A 79 13.47 -0.32 -4.57
CA LEU A 79 12.64 -1.03 -5.55
C LEU A 79 11.19 -1.22 -5.08
N MET A 80 10.98 -1.37 -3.77
CA MET A 80 9.65 -1.55 -3.18
C MET A 80 9.06 -0.26 -2.61
N PHE A 81 9.73 0.88 -2.76
CA PHE A 81 9.19 2.17 -2.31
C PHE A 81 7.80 2.48 -2.86
N PRO A 82 7.50 2.20 -4.15
CA PRO A 82 6.18 2.46 -4.71
C PRO A 82 5.04 1.74 -3.98
N ARG A 83 5.30 0.59 -3.34
CA ARG A 83 4.31 -0.16 -2.53
C ARG A 83 3.78 0.66 -1.36
N PHE A 84 4.56 1.60 -0.82
CA PHE A 84 4.12 2.51 0.24
C PHE A 84 3.18 3.62 -0.25
N ALA A 85 3.03 3.80 -1.57
CA ALA A 85 2.02 4.70 -2.10
C ALA A 85 0.59 4.22 -1.77
N ALA A 86 0.35 2.91 -1.65
CA ALA A 86 -0.95 2.36 -1.28
C ALA A 86 -1.43 2.80 0.12
N PRO A 87 -0.70 2.59 1.22
CA PRO A 87 -1.14 3.04 2.55
C PRO A 87 -1.31 4.56 2.62
N ILE A 88 -0.42 5.34 1.99
CA ILE A 88 -0.52 6.80 1.92
C ILE A 88 -1.81 7.20 1.19
N GLN A 89 -2.09 6.60 0.04
CA GLN A 89 -3.27 6.92 -0.73
C GLN A 89 -4.56 6.52 0.00
N MET A 90 -4.55 5.37 0.68
CA MET A 90 -5.68 4.96 1.52
C MET A 90 -5.89 5.93 2.67
N HIS A 91 -4.82 6.45 3.30
CA HIS A 91 -4.93 7.52 4.28
C HIS A 91 -5.65 8.74 3.68
N ARG A 92 -5.21 9.22 2.51
CA ARG A 92 -5.81 10.37 1.83
C ARG A 92 -7.27 10.15 1.48
N TYR A 93 -7.63 8.97 0.96
CA TYR A 93 -9.02 8.62 0.68
C TYR A 93 -9.90 8.67 1.93
N TYR A 94 -9.42 8.06 3.02
CA TYR A 94 -10.17 8.01 4.28
C TYR A 94 -10.17 9.32 5.07
N SER A 95 -9.33 10.27 4.68
CA SER A 95 -9.30 11.65 5.15
C SER A 95 -10.04 12.61 4.21
N GLU A 96 -10.79 12.11 3.23
CA GLU A 96 -11.57 12.91 2.28
C GLU A 96 -10.70 13.83 1.39
N GLN A 97 -9.44 13.49 1.17
CA GLN A 97 -8.51 14.25 0.33
C GLN A 97 -8.39 13.67 -1.08
N SER A 98 -9.05 12.56 -1.38
CA SER A 98 -8.94 11.91 -2.69
C SER A 98 -10.18 11.11 -3.05
N ASP A 99 -10.39 10.94 -4.35
CA ASP A 99 -11.49 10.15 -4.87
C ASP A 99 -11.17 8.66 -4.88
N ARG A 100 -12.24 7.85 -4.88
CA ARG A 100 -12.14 6.38 -5.00
C ARG A 100 -11.44 5.95 -6.29
N ARG A 101 -11.70 6.63 -7.43
CA ARG A 101 -11.10 6.29 -8.74
C ARG A 101 -9.60 6.54 -8.76
N ILE A 102 -9.19 7.73 -8.30
CA ILE A 102 -7.77 8.10 -8.17
C ILE A 102 -7.07 7.14 -7.21
N SER A 103 -7.72 6.83 -6.09
CA SER A 103 -7.15 5.91 -5.10
C SER A 103 -6.93 4.50 -5.65
N LEU A 104 -7.90 3.96 -6.40
CA LEU A 104 -7.73 2.67 -7.08
C LEU A 104 -6.58 2.70 -8.10
N MET A 105 -6.45 3.79 -8.88
CA MET A 105 -5.37 3.92 -9.86
C MET A 105 -3.99 3.97 -9.19
N VAL A 106 -3.83 4.78 -8.14
CA VAL A 106 -2.57 4.88 -7.42
C VAL A 106 -2.19 3.55 -6.76
N VAL A 107 -3.16 2.84 -6.17
CA VAL A 107 -2.93 1.50 -5.62
C VAL A 107 -2.53 0.52 -6.75
N PHE A 108 -3.17 0.57 -7.91
CA PHE A 108 -2.78 -0.25 -9.06
C PHE A 108 -1.33 0.04 -9.49
N PHE A 109 -0.95 1.32 -9.61
CA PHE A 109 0.43 1.70 -9.93
C PHE A 109 1.43 1.25 -8.87
N SER A 110 1.06 1.30 -7.58
CA SER A 110 1.92 0.85 -6.47
C SER A 110 2.31 -0.64 -6.55
N GLU A 111 1.44 -1.48 -7.12
CA GLU A 111 1.70 -2.92 -7.32
C GLU A 111 2.30 -3.21 -8.70
N SER A 112 2.04 -2.34 -9.69
CA SER A 112 2.58 -2.49 -11.05
C SER A 112 4.11 -2.50 -11.10
N THR A 113 4.78 -1.88 -10.12
CA THR A 113 6.24 -1.91 -10.02
C THR A 113 6.77 -3.34 -9.85
N GLY A 114 6.09 -4.18 -9.07
CA GLY A 114 6.43 -5.59 -8.92
C GLY A 114 6.27 -6.37 -10.23
N PHE A 115 5.23 -6.04 -11.01
CA PHE A 115 5.04 -6.59 -12.37
C PHE A 115 6.18 -6.20 -13.31
N LEU A 116 6.59 -4.93 -13.31
CA LEU A 116 7.69 -4.44 -14.14
C LEU A 116 9.02 -5.11 -13.81
N MET A 117 9.26 -5.45 -12.54
CA MET A 117 10.46 -6.20 -12.13
C MET A 117 10.48 -7.63 -12.66
N VAL A 118 9.31 -8.26 -12.79
CA VAL A 118 9.18 -9.65 -13.25
C VAL A 118 9.14 -9.74 -14.78
N LEU A 119 8.78 -8.66 -15.46
CA LEU A 119 8.65 -8.60 -16.92
C LEU A 119 9.86 -9.17 -17.69
N PRO A 120 11.12 -8.79 -17.37
CA PRO A 120 12.29 -9.33 -18.06
C PRO A 120 12.42 -10.84 -17.89
N ALA A 121 12.13 -11.36 -16.69
CA ALA A 121 12.20 -12.79 -16.39
C ALA A 121 11.13 -13.59 -17.17
N ILE A 122 9.95 -13.01 -17.42
CA ILE A 122 8.92 -13.64 -18.24
C ILE A 122 9.41 -13.82 -19.69
N PHE A 123 10.09 -12.82 -20.25
CA PHE A 123 10.60 -12.89 -21.62
C PHE A 123 11.82 -13.79 -21.79
N THR A 124 12.66 -13.92 -20.76
CA THR A 124 13.88 -14.75 -20.83
C THR A 124 13.65 -16.21 -20.47
N ASN A 125 12.61 -16.55 -19.69
CA ASN A 125 12.40 -17.90 -19.16
C ASN A 125 11.56 -18.84 -20.04
N PHE A 126 11.27 -18.47 -21.31
CA PHE A 126 10.56 -19.34 -22.26
C PHE A 126 11.23 -20.71 -22.51
N SER A 127 12.49 -20.88 -22.09
CA SER A 127 13.33 -22.08 -22.28
C SER A 127 13.47 -23.00 -21.06
N GLY A 128 12.65 -22.83 -20.01
CA GLY A 128 12.69 -23.67 -18.80
C GLY A 128 13.30 -22.99 -17.57
N GLY A 129 13.27 -21.66 -17.54
CA GLY A 129 13.66 -20.89 -16.35
C GLY A 129 12.55 -20.80 -15.30
N PRO A 130 12.83 -20.17 -14.16
CA PRO A 130 11.87 -20.05 -13.06
C PRO A 130 10.63 -19.23 -13.46
N ILE A 131 9.44 -19.75 -13.14
CA ILE A 131 8.18 -19.04 -13.34
C ILE A 131 8.03 -18.06 -12.17
N MET A 132 8.05 -16.77 -12.45
CA MET A 132 7.83 -15.71 -11.46
C MET A 132 6.43 -15.15 -11.62
N ILE A 133 5.66 -15.13 -10.53
CA ILE A 133 4.28 -14.67 -10.46
C ILE A 133 4.23 -13.50 -9.47
N PRO A 134 4.02 -12.26 -9.93
CA PRO A 134 3.79 -11.13 -9.03
C PRO A 134 2.44 -11.28 -8.33
N THR A 135 2.36 -10.91 -7.06
CA THR A 135 1.16 -11.08 -6.23
C THR A 135 0.45 -9.75 -5.98
N PRO A 136 -0.79 -9.53 -6.48
CA PRO A 136 -1.51 -8.26 -6.36
C PRO A 136 -2.29 -8.13 -5.03
N LEU A 137 -1.71 -8.60 -3.92
CA LEU A 137 -2.44 -8.76 -2.67
C LEU A 137 -2.82 -7.41 -2.03
N ILE A 138 -1.96 -6.39 -2.12
CA ILE A 138 -2.27 -5.06 -1.59
C ILE A 138 -3.36 -4.43 -2.44
N PHE A 139 -3.29 -4.60 -3.76
CA PHE A 139 -4.36 -4.13 -4.65
C PHE A 139 -5.71 -4.74 -4.27
N ILE A 140 -5.77 -6.05 -4.05
CA ILE A 140 -7.00 -6.74 -3.65
C ILE A 140 -7.51 -6.19 -2.30
N VAL A 141 -6.64 -6.09 -1.29
CA VAL A 141 -7.03 -5.59 0.04
C VAL A 141 -7.54 -4.15 -0.03
N CYS A 142 -6.82 -3.26 -0.72
CA CYS A 142 -7.23 -1.87 -0.89
C CYS A 142 -8.53 -1.75 -1.70
N ALA A 143 -8.69 -2.53 -2.77
CA ALA A 143 -9.92 -2.55 -3.56
C ALA A 143 -11.13 -3.00 -2.72
N LEU A 144 -10.96 -4.03 -1.89
CA LEU A 144 -11.98 -4.49 -0.95
C LEU A 144 -12.33 -3.40 0.07
N LEU A 145 -11.34 -2.73 0.66
CA LEU A 145 -11.56 -1.64 1.60
C LEU A 145 -12.31 -0.47 0.96
N LEU A 146 -11.95 -0.07 -0.26
CA LEU A 146 -12.62 0.99 -1.01
C LEU A 146 -14.05 0.62 -1.43
N TRP A 147 -14.35 -0.68 -1.56
CA TRP A 147 -15.68 -1.18 -1.91
C TRP A 147 -16.58 -1.31 -0.68
N LEU A 148 -16.07 -1.87 0.42
CA LEU A 148 -16.84 -2.19 1.63
C LEU A 148 -17.12 -0.96 2.50
N SER A 149 -16.23 0.04 2.47
CA SER A 149 -16.39 1.27 3.26
C SER A 149 -16.18 2.50 2.37
N PRO A 150 -17.10 2.77 1.42
CA PRO A 150 -17.03 3.97 0.62
C PRO A 150 -17.29 5.21 1.50
N ILE A 151 -16.51 6.26 1.26
CA ILE A 151 -16.73 7.59 1.81
C ILE A 151 -17.34 8.47 0.70
N PRO A 152 -18.23 9.42 1.03
CA PRO A 152 -18.71 10.42 0.08
C PRO A 152 -17.55 11.05 -0.68
N GLN A 153 -17.72 11.23 -2.00
CA GLN A 153 -16.66 11.83 -2.82
C GLN A 153 -16.39 13.25 -2.33
N PRO A 154 -15.13 13.63 -2.09
CA PRO A 154 -14.81 15.00 -1.75
C PRO A 154 -15.27 15.93 -2.88
N SER A 155 -16.01 16.98 -2.53
CA SER A 155 -16.49 17.98 -3.49
C SER A 155 -15.35 18.73 -4.16
N LYS A 156 -14.14 18.72 -3.58
CA LYS A 156 -12.89 19.25 -4.15
C LYS A 156 -11.67 18.46 -3.66
N PRO A 157 -10.89 17.82 -4.54
CA PRO A 157 -9.71 17.04 -4.16
C PRO A 157 -8.50 17.88 -3.67
N TRP A 158 -8.58 19.22 -3.69
CA TRP A 158 -7.43 20.12 -3.53
C TRP A 158 -7.72 21.43 -2.79
N ASP A 159 -8.80 21.54 -2.00
CA ASP A 159 -8.96 22.69 -1.08
C ASP A 159 -7.97 22.53 0.10
N GLU A 160 -6.67 22.56 -0.18
CA GLU A 160 -5.59 22.74 0.80
C GLU A 160 -5.40 24.23 1.15
N SER A 161 -6.15 25.15 0.51
CA SER A 161 -5.97 26.59 0.71
C SER A 161 -6.26 27.05 2.14
N SER A 162 -7.09 26.34 2.91
CA SER A 162 -7.45 26.77 4.26
C SER A 162 -6.48 26.31 5.36
N LYS A 163 -5.50 25.46 5.06
CA LYS A 163 -4.46 25.04 6.04
C LYS A 163 -3.10 25.71 5.79
N GLN A 164 -2.90 26.30 4.61
CA GLN A 164 -1.66 26.98 4.28
C GLN A 164 -1.65 28.46 4.72
N GLU A 165 -2.80 29.05 5.03
CA GLU A 165 -2.88 30.43 5.55
C GLU A 165 -2.51 30.50 7.04
N ASP A 166 -2.75 29.43 7.81
CA ASP A 166 -2.66 29.41 9.28
C ASP A 166 -1.22 29.37 9.85
N TRP A 167 -0.20 29.11 9.02
CA TRP A 167 1.22 29.20 9.41
C TRP A 167 1.87 30.53 8.98
N LEU A 168 1.40 31.13 7.89
CA LEU A 168 1.85 32.44 7.42
C LEU A 168 1.33 33.56 8.34
N GLU A 169 0.08 33.45 8.81
CA GLU A 169 -0.48 34.46 9.72
C GLU A 169 0.20 34.45 11.10
N LYS A 170 0.69 33.29 11.57
CA LYS A 170 1.39 33.20 12.86
C LYS A 170 2.81 33.78 12.86
N GLU A 171 3.48 33.88 11.71
CA GLU A 171 4.77 34.56 11.61
C GLU A 171 4.65 36.08 11.46
N HIS A 172 3.47 36.59 11.10
CA HIS A 172 3.23 38.03 10.96
C HIS A 172 2.70 38.71 12.22
N GLU A 173 2.30 37.95 13.25
CA GLU A 173 1.81 38.46 14.54
C GLU A 173 2.83 38.34 15.70
N ALA A 174 4.07 37.93 15.43
CA ALA A 174 5.19 37.86 16.39
C ALA A 174 6.25 38.94 16.12
#